data_AF-A0A2G1WZJ7-F1
#
_entry.id   AF-A0A2G1WZJ7-F1
#
_cell.length_a   1.000
_cell.length_b   1.000
_cell.length_c   1.000
_cell.angle_alpha   90.00
_cell.angle_beta   90.00
_cell.angle_gamma   90.00
#
_symmetry.space_group_name_H-M   'P 1'
#
loop_
_entity.id
_entity.type
_entity.pdbx_description
1 polymer ?
#
loop_
_entity_poly.entity_id
_entity_poly.type
_entity_poly.pdbx_seq_one_letter_code
_entity_poly.pdbx_strand_id
1 'polypeptide(L)' 'MNLADSRVLVTGGAGLVGSHLAAALLDRGATVRVADDLSKGTRDRVPDGAEFV' A
#
# COMPACT_ATOMS: atom_id res chain seq x y z
N MET A 1 2.97 18.06 4.81
CA MET A 1 1.91 17.75 3.84
C MET A 1 0.91 16.83 4.53
N ASN A 2 -0.39 17.08 4.37
CA ASN A 2 -1.44 16.19 4.86
C ASN A 2 -1.91 15.29 3.69
N LEU A 3 -2.06 13.99 3.91
CA LEU A 3 -2.43 12.99 2.91
C LEU A 3 -3.76 12.27 3.23
N ALA A 4 -4.51 12.70 4.24
CA ALA A 4 -5.64 11.95 4.78
C ALA A 4 -6.77 11.66 3.78
N ASP A 5 -7.02 12.48 2.77
CA ASP A 5 -8.06 12.20 1.75
C ASP A 5 -7.46 11.98 0.35
N SER A 6 -6.16 11.68 0.30
CA SER A 6 -5.44 11.49 -0.96
C SER A 6 -5.62 10.08 -1.51
N ARG A 7 -5.61 9.96 -2.84
CA ARG A 7 -5.49 8.67 -3.54
C ARG A 7 -4.02 8.42 -3.84
N VAL A 8 -3.46 7.35 -3.28
CA VAL A 8 -2.03 7.04 -3.37
C VAL A 8 -1.82 5.70 -4.05
N LEU A 9 -0.95 5.67 -5.05
CA LEU A 9 -0.42 4.44 -5.65
C LEU A 9 0.91 4.09 -4.98
N VAL A 10 0.99 2.90 -4.40
CA VAL A 10 2.24 2.33 -3.87
C VAL A 10 2.70 1.21 -4.80
N THR A 11 3.83 1.41 -5.46
CA THR A 11 4.49 0.34 -6.21
C THR A 11 5.39 -0.47 -5.28
N GLY A 12 5.47 -1.79 -5.48
CA GLY A 12 6.24 -2.64 -4.57
C GLY A 12 5.58 -2.82 -3.19
N GLY A 13 4.26 -2.62 -3.11
CA GLY A 13 3.48 -2.63 -1.87
C GLY A 13 3.35 -4.00 -1.18
N ALA A 14 3.73 -5.09 -1.84
CA ALA A 14 3.85 -6.42 -1.22
C ALA A 14 5.27 -6.68 -0.66
N GLY A 15 6.21 -5.76 -0.86
CA GLY A 15 7.57 -5.83 -0.33
C GLY A 15 7.70 -5.32 1.12
N LEU A 16 8.92 -5.34 1.66
CA LEU A 16 9.22 -4.93 3.04
C LEU A 16 8.80 -3.49 3.35
N VAL A 17 9.24 -2.54 2.53
CA VAL A 17 8.98 -1.11 2.77
C VAL A 17 7.58 -0.73 2.30
N GLY A 18 7.17 -1.22 1.12
CA GLY A 18 5.90 -0.87 0.51
C GLY A 18 4.69 -1.29 1.34
N SER A 19 4.73 -2.47 1.96
CA SER A 19 3.62 -2.96 2.82
C SER A 19 3.39 -2.08 4.03
N HIS A 20 4.47 -1.73 4.77
CA HIS A 20 4.38 -0.84 5.92
C HIS A 20 3.99 0.59 5.52
N LEU A 21 4.47 1.08 4.37
CA LEU A 21 4.08 2.40 3.86
C LEU A 21 2.59 2.43 3.51
N ALA A 22 2.09 1.40 2.80
CA ALA A 22 0.67 1.28 2.46
C ALA A 22 -0.20 1.26 3.72
N ALA A 23 0.18 0.49 4.75
CA ALA A 23 -0.54 0.43 6.02
C ALA A 23 -0.56 1.80 6.71
N ALA A 24 0.59 2.47 6.82
CA ALA A 24 0.68 3.78 7.46
C ALA A 24 -0.08 4.88 6.70
N LEU A 25 -0.25 4.75 5.38
CA LEU A 25 -1.07 5.67 4.59
C LEU A 25 -2.57 5.44 4.84
N LEU A 26 -3.01 4.17 4.89
CA LEU A 26 -4.38 3.81 5.25
C LEU A 26 -4.74 4.31 6.66
N ASP A 27 -3.87 4.10 7.65
CA ASP A 27 -4.06 4.57 9.03
C ASP A 27 -4.20 6.09 9.13
N ARG A 28 -3.66 6.83 8.15
CA ARG A 28 -3.77 8.29 8.06
C ARG A 28 -5.03 8.75 7.33
N GLY A 29 -5.86 7.84 6.84
CA GLY A 29 -7.10 8.09 6.10
C GLY A 29 -6.97 7.95 4.59
N ALA A 30 -5.76 7.83 4.04
CA ALA A 30 -5.57 7.84 2.59
C ALA A 30 -6.23 6.62 1.94
N THR A 31 -6.70 6.80 0.70
CA THR A 31 -7.12 5.67 -0.15
C THR A 31 -5.91 5.11 -0.87
N VAL A 32 -5.54 3.85 -0.61
CA VAL A 32 -4.31 3.24 -1.13
C VAL A 32 -4.62 2.17 -2.16
N ARG A 33 -3.89 2.23 -3.28
CA ARG A 33 -3.83 1.18 -4.30
C ARG A 33 -2.39 0.66 -4.40
N VAL A 34 -2.21 -0.65 -4.39
CA VAL A 34 -0.90 -1.32 -4.47
C VAL A 34 -0.76 -1.95 -5.84
N ALA A 35 0.33 -1.61 -6.54
CA ALA A 35 0.78 -2.31 -7.74
C ALA A 35 2.07 -3.09 -7.44
N ASP A 36 2.03 -4.41 -7.57
CA ASP A 36 3.17 -5.28 -7.27
C ASP A 36 3.13 -6.54 -8.12
N ASP A 37 4.29 -6.98 -8.61
CA ASP A 37 4.42 -8.19 -9.42
C ASP A 37 4.67 -9.46 -8.60
N LEU A 38 4.80 -9.32 -7.27
CA LEU A 38 5.09 -10.39 -6.33
C LEU A 38 6.40 -11.13 -6.62
N SER A 39 7.36 -10.49 -7.31
CA SER A 39 8.66 -11.11 -7.65
C SER A 39 9.50 -11.49 -6.42
N LYS A 40 9.36 -10.74 -5.32
CA LYS A 40 10.01 -11.00 -4.02
C LYS A 40 9.08 -10.90 -2.81
N GLY A 41 7.92 -10.28 -2.99
CA GLY A 41 6.89 -10.11 -1.97
C GLY A 41 5.84 -11.21 -2.06
N THR A 42 4.86 -11.14 -1.17
CA THR A 42 3.74 -12.09 -1.13
C THR A 42 2.44 -11.32 -0.94
N ARG A 43 1.33 -11.83 -1.52
CA ARG A 43 0.05 -11.10 -1.58
C ARG A 43 -0.55 -10.80 -0.19
N ASP A 44 -0.24 -11.64 0.79
CA ASP A 44 -0.61 -11.51 2.21
C ASP A 44 0.06 -10.32 2.92
N ARG A 45 1.16 -9.79 2.37
CA ARG A 45 1.83 -8.60 2.92
C ARG A 45 1.15 -7.29 2.54
N VAL A 46 0.26 -7.32 1.56
CA VAL A 46 -0.52 -6.14 1.19
C VAL A 46 -1.58 -5.92 2.28
N PRO A 47 -1.62 -4.73 2.90
CA PRO A 47 -2.54 -4.46 4.00
C PRO A 47 -4.01 -4.60 3.61
N ASP A 48 -4.83 -5.07 4.54
CA ASP A 48 -6.27 -5.03 4.41
C ASP A 48 -6.75 -3.58 4.21
N GLY A 49 -7.64 -3.37 3.25
CA GLY A 49 -8.12 -2.03 2.87
C GLY A 49 -7.33 -1.37 1.73
N ALA A 50 -6.14 -1.88 1.38
CA ALA A 50 -5.49 -1.50 0.13
C ALA A 50 -6.10 -2.29 -1.04
N GLU A 51 -6.45 -1.59 -2.12
CA GLU A 51 -6.80 -2.25 -3.37
C GLU A 51 -5.53 -2.77 -4.05
N PHE A 52 -5.53 -4.01 -4.55
CA PHE A 52 -4.38 -4.61 -5.24
C PHE A 52 -4.63 -4.72 -6.74
N VAL A 53 -3.62 -4.38 -7.53
CA VAL A 53 -3.61 -4.39 -9.00
C VAL A 53 -2.32 -5.01 -9.52
#